data_AF-A0A2N3NIS8-F1
#
_entry.id   AF-A0A2N3NIS8-F1
#
_cell.length_a   1.000
_cell.length_b   1.000
_cell.length_c   1.000
_cell.angle_alpha   90.00
_cell.angle_beta   90.00
_cell.angle_gamma   90.00
#
_symmetry.space_group_name_H-M   'P 1'
#
loop_
_entity.id
_entity.type
_entity.pdbx_description
1 polymer ?
#
loop_
_entity_poly.entity_id
_entity_poly.type
_entity_poly.pdbx_seq_one_letter_code
_entity_poly.pdbx_strand_id
1 'polypeptide(L)'
;MSRPASLAYQRYQKAISLWPRDKIRPGVQMQDCIQKRLAGRFDAKDAAPDEAAELKQASALFTLLGDGYQKKVRGDSSPSNA
;
A
#
# COMPACT_ATOMS: atom_id res chain seq x y z
N MET A 1 4.76 -25.26 -4.78
CA MET A 1 4.13 -24.82 -6.05
C MET A 1 4.04 -23.30 -6.02
N SER A 2 5.06 -22.58 -6.52
CA SER A 2 5.04 -21.12 -6.57
C SER A 2 4.27 -20.71 -7.82
N ARG A 3 3.02 -20.27 -7.65
CA ARG A 3 2.25 -19.62 -8.72
C ARG A 3 3.05 -18.36 -9.12
N PRO A 4 3.24 -18.03 -10.42
CA PRO A 4 3.89 -16.77 -10.76
C PRO A 4 3.14 -15.65 -10.04
N ALA A 5 3.84 -14.94 -9.16
CA ALA A 5 3.27 -13.88 -8.34
C ALA A 5 2.51 -12.93 -9.26
N SER A 6 1.19 -12.84 -9.09
CA SER A 6 0.34 -12.09 -10.02
C SER A 6 0.82 -10.65 -10.15
N LEU A 7 0.56 -10.01 -11.30
CA LEU A 7 1.01 -8.64 -11.54
C LEU A 7 0.39 -7.68 -10.51
N ALA A 8 -0.87 -7.92 -10.14
CA ALA A 8 -1.55 -7.21 -9.06
C ALA A 8 -0.79 -7.35 -7.73
N TYR A 9 -0.44 -8.58 -7.34
CA TYR A 9 0.31 -8.84 -6.11
C TYR A 9 1.67 -8.13 -6.09
N GLN A 10 2.41 -8.15 -7.21
CA GLN A 10 3.67 -7.43 -7.33
C GLN A 10 3.49 -5.90 -7.21
N ARG A 11 2.42 -5.36 -7.81
CA ARG A 11 2.09 -3.92 -7.69
C ARG A 11 1.73 -3.55 -6.25
N TYR A 12 0.98 -4.40 -5.56
CA TYR A 12 0.69 -4.20 -4.14
C TYR A 12 1.96 -4.17 -3.30
N GLN A 13 2.87 -5.14 -3.48
CA GLN A 13 4.14 -5.18 -2.74
C GLN A 13 4.97 -3.90 -2.95
N LYS A 14 5.06 -3.43 -4.20
CA LYS A 14 5.73 -2.16 -4.52
C LYS A 14 5.04 -0.95 -3.93
N ALA A 15 3.69 -0.91 -3.94
CA ALA A 15 2.96 0.19 -3.33
C ALA A 15 3.26 0.24 -1.82
N ILE A 16 3.08 -0.88 -1.12
CA ILE A 16 3.25 -1.00 0.33
C ILE A 16 4.65 -0.62 0.79
N SER A 17 5.71 -0.97 0.03
CA SER A 17 7.09 -0.62 0.40
C SER A 17 7.37 0.88 0.37
N LEU A 18 6.61 1.64 -0.42
CA LEU A 18 6.72 3.09 -0.50
C LEU A 18 5.90 3.83 0.54
N TRP A 19 4.96 3.15 1.22
CA TRP A 19 4.13 3.78 2.23
C TRP A 19 4.96 4.16 3.46
N PRO A 20 4.77 5.37 4.01
CA PRO A 20 5.47 5.79 5.22
C PRO A 20 5.05 4.93 6.41
N ARG A 21 5.98 4.67 7.32
CA ARG A 21 5.67 4.00 8.59
C ARG A 21 4.97 4.98 9.53
N ASP A 22 3.84 4.57 10.10
CA ASP A 22 3.12 5.35 11.10
C ASP A 22 3.91 5.38 12.41
N LYS A 23 4.52 6.53 12.72
CA LYS A 23 5.29 6.73 13.96
C LYS A 23 4.41 6.86 15.19
N ILE A 24 3.14 7.25 15.02
CA ILE A 24 2.20 7.49 16.13
C ILE A 24 1.63 6.15 16.62
N ARG A 25 1.43 5.19 15.71
CA ARG A 25 0.91 3.86 16.03
C ARG A 25 1.83 2.75 15.52
N PRO A 26 2.99 2.52 16.17
CA PRO A 26 3.96 1.51 15.73
C PRO A 26 3.40 0.08 15.76
N GLY A 27 2.40 -0.19 16.61
CA GLY A 27 1.77 -1.52 16.72
C GLY A 27 0.78 -1.87 15.61
N VAL A 28 0.33 -0.89 14.81
CA VAL A 28 -0.62 -1.11 13.72
C VAL A 28 -0.19 -0.32 12.50
N GLN A 29 0.62 -0.96 11.65
CA GLN A 29 1.07 -0.37 10.39
C GLN A 29 0.11 -0.76 9.26
N MET A 30 -0.22 0.21 8.40
CA MET A 30 -1.04 -0.01 7.21
C MET A 30 -0.48 -1.15 6.34
N GLN A 31 0.85 -1.19 6.24
CA GLN A 31 1.60 -2.19 5.49
C GLN A 31 1.24 -3.62 5.96
N ASP A 32 1.22 -3.84 7.27
CA ASP A 32 0.93 -5.14 7.88
C ASP A 32 -0.53 -5.55 7.65
N CYS A 33 -1.47 -4.60 7.75
CA CYS A 33 -2.88 -4.85 7.48
C CYS A 33 -3.12 -5.26 6.03
N ILE A 34 -2.50 -4.56 5.08
CA ILE A 34 -2.65 -4.87 3.65
C ILE A 34 -1.98 -6.21 3.34
N GLN A 35 -0.78 -6.49 3.85
CA GLN A 35 -0.12 -7.79 3.64
C GLN A 35 -0.95 -8.97 4.14
N LYS A 36 -1.53 -8.87 5.34
CA LYS A 36 -2.43 -9.92 5.87
C LYS A 36 -3.64 -10.15 4.97
N ARG A 37 -4.22 -9.07 4.43
CA ARG A 37 -5.36 -9.15 3.51
C ARG A 37 -4.97 -9.83 2.20
N LEU A 38 -3.80 -9.50 1.65
CA LEU A 38 -3.30 -10.08 0.40
C LEU A 38 -2.98 -11.55 0.55
N ALA A 39 -2.37 -11.97 1.67
CA ALA A 39 -2.16 -13.39 1.96
C ALA A 39 -3.49 -14.15 1.88
N GLY A 40 -4.52 -13.68 2.58
CA GLY A 40 -5.84 -14.31 2.52
C GLY A 40 -6.49 -14.32 1.12
N ARG A 41 -6.25 -13.30 0.29
CA ARG A 41 -6.86 -13.21 -1.06
C ARG A 41 -6.11 -13.99 -2.14
N PHE A 42 -4.79 -13.99 -2.10
CA PHE A 42 -3.96 -14.63 -3.12
C PHE A 42 -3.59 -16.08 -2.75
N ASP A 43 -3.71 -16.47 -1.48
CA ASP A 43 -3.61 -17.88 -1.03
C ASP A 43 -4.97 -18.61 -1.04
N ALA A 44 -6.09 -17.89 -1.19
CA ALA A 44 -7.41 -18.51 -1.25
C ALA A 44 -7.47 -19.55 -2.37
N LYS A 45 -7.60 -20.83 -1.98
CA LYS A 45 -7.66 -21.96 -2.90
C LYS A 45 -8.99 -22.04 -3.66
N ASP A 46 -10.03 -21.40 -3.12
CA ASP A 46 -11.41 -21.56 -3.57
C ASP A 46 -11.80 -20.66 -4.75
N ALA A 47 -11.12 -19.52 -4.95
CA ALA A 47 -11.34 -18.68 -6.12
C ALA A 47 -10.09 -17.84 -6.43
N ALA A 48 -9.61 -17.91 -7.67
CA ALA A 48 -8.59 -16.98 -8.13
C ALA A 48 -9.18 -15.55 -8.12
N PRO A 49 -8.48 -14.57 -7.53
CA PRO A 49 -8.96 -13.20 -7.53
C PRO A 49 -9.04 -12.64 -8.95
N ASP A 50 -10.01 -11.74 -9.18
CA ASP A 50 -10.09 -10.99 -10.44
C ASP A 50 -8.90 -10.03 -10.55
N GLU A 51 -7.94 -10.41 -11.37
CA GLU A 51 -6.68 -9.69 -11.57
C GLU A 51 -6.91 -8.24 -12.03
N ALA A 52 -7.94 -7.97 -12.84
CA ALA A 52 -8.20 -6.62 -13.34
C ALA A 52 -8.73 -5.71 -12.21
N ALA A 53 -9.62 -6.24 -11.37
CA ALA A 53 -10.12 -5.53 -10.20
C ALA A 53 -9.00 -5.27 -9.17
N GLU A 54 -8.17 -6.28 -8.92
CA GLU A 54 -7.03 -6.16 -7.99
C GLU A 54 -5.96 -5.18 -8.49
N LEU A 55 -5.69 -5.14 -9.80
CA LEU A 55 -4.79 -4.15 -10.40
C LEU A 55 -5.30 -2.72 -10.23
N LYS A 56 -6.61 -2.50 -10.36
CA LYS A 56 -7.23 -1.19 -10.14
C LYS A 56 -7.09 -0.75 -8.69
N GLN A 57 -7.31 -1.67 -7.75
CA GLN A 57 -7.12 -1.41 -6.32
C GLN A 57 -5.65 -1.12 -5.97
N ALA A 58 -4.70 -1.91 -6.49
CA ALA A 58 -3.28 -1.65 -6.33
C ALA A 58 -2.87 -0.28 -6.91
N SER A 59 -3.46 0.13 -8.04
CA SER A 59 -3.20 1.44 -8.65
C SER A 59 -3.73 2.59 -7.80
N ALA A 60 -4.90 2.44 -7.17
CA ALA A 60 -5.45 3.44 -6.26
C ALA A 60 -4.53 3.69 -5.03
N LEU A 61 -3.82 2.66 -4.54
CA LEU A 61 -2.84 2.83 -3.46
C LEU A 61 -1.68 3.76 -3.84
N PHE A 62 -1.25 3.76 -5.10
CA PHE A 62 -0.24 4.70 -5.59
C PHE A 62 -0.78 6.13 -5.66
N THR A 63 -2.02 6.33 -6.11
CA THR A 63 -2.67 7.65 -6.11
C THR A 63 -2.79 8.21 -4.69
N LEU A 64 -3.22 7.39 -3.73
CA LEU A 64 -3.32 7.78 -2.31
C LEU A 64 -1.97 8.19 -1.72
N LEU A 65 -0.89 7.51 -2.09
CA LEU A 65 0.46 7.85 -1.65
C LEU A 65 0.87 9.26 -2.14
N GLY A 66 0.58 9.58 -3.40
CA GLY A 66 0.88 10.89 -3.99
C GLY A 66 0.05 12.02 -3.39
N ASP A 67 -1.26 11.85 -3.28
CA ASP A 67 -2.17 12.93 -2.85
C ASP A 67 -2.27 13.10 -1.33
N GLY A 68 -2.27 12.01 -0.56
CA GLY A 68 -2.54 12.04 0.88
C GLY A 68 -1.30 12.24 1.75
N TYR A 69 -0.16 11.69 1.34
CA TYR A 69 1.05 11.66 2.18
C TYR A 69 2.12 12.65 1.74
N GLN A 70 2.39 12.82 0.44
CA GLN A 70 3.43 13.77 -0.01
C GLN A 70 3.02 15.25 0.21
N LYS A 71 1.73 15.58 0.09
CA LYS A 71 1.24 16.95 0.33
C LYS A 71 1.31 17.36 1.80
N LYS A 72 1.24 16.40 2.74
CA LYS A 72 1.15 16.68 4.18
C LYS A 72 2.50 16.70 4.92
N VAL A 73 3.59 16.25 4.28
CA VAL A 73 4.95 16.42 4.82
C VAL A 73 5.52 17.82 4.49
N ARG A 74 4.86 18.61 3.64
CA ARG A 74 5.15 20.05 3.44
C ARG A 74 4.42 20.92 4.46
N GLY A 75 4.43 20.51 5.73
CA GLY A 75 3.86 21.26 6.84
C GLY A 75 4.94 21.53 7.88
N ASP A 76 5.39 22.77 7.92
CA ASP A 76 6.27 23.40 8.92
C ASP A 76 7.79 23.23 8.80
N SER A 77 8.38 24.04 7.92
CA SER A 77 9.62 24.73 8.27
C SER A 77 9.59 26.12 7.63
N SER A 78 8.73 26.99 8.18
CA SER A 78 8.84 28.44 7.96
C SER A 78 9.90 28.97 8.93
N PRO A 79 11.04 29.52 8.46
CA PRO A 79 11.81 30.42 9.30
C PRO A 79 11.07 31.75 9.34
N SER A 80 10.39 32.01 10.45
CA SER A 80 9.98 33.36 10.83
C SER A 80 11.24 34.19 11.09
N ASN A 81 11.58 35.08 10.15
CA ASN A 81 12.48 36.20 10.42
C ASN A 81 11.70 37.48 10.10
N ALA A 82 11.22 38.12 11.15
CA ALA A 82 10.83 39.52 11.19
C ALA A 82 11.70 40.19 12.27
#